data_AF-A0A8J2JM38-F1
#
_entry.id   AF-A0A8J2JM38-F1
#
_cell.length_a   1.000
_cell.length_b   1.000
_cell.length_c   1.000
_cell.angle_alpha   90.00
_cell.angle_beta   90.00
_cell.angle_gamma   90.00
#
_symmetry.space_group_name_H-M   'P 1'
#
loop_
_entity.id
_entity.type
_entity.pdbx_description
1 polymer ?
#
loop_
_entity_poly.entity_id
_entity_poly.type
_entity_poly.pdbx_seq_one_letter_code
_entity_poly.pdbx_strand_id
1 'polypeptide(L)'
;MTQDKNLVSKSHEEVSFWFATGGAGFCISRALALRMSPLASGGKFIKVCDRIQLPDDVTVGYIVGHLLGQNLTVIPQFHSHFETMKFIDMKNPHSE
;
A
#
# COMPACT_ATOMS: atom_id res chain seq x y z
N MET A 1 -13.31 19.22 -0.52
CA MET A 1 -13.08 20.63 -0.16
C MET A 1 -11.57 20.79 0.03
N THR A 2 -10.89 21.58 -0.78
CA THR A 2 -9.43 21.81 -0.70
C THR A 2 -9.13 23.31 -0.68
N GLN A 3 -8.16 23.73 0.12
CA GLN A 3 -7.57 25.08 0.09
C GLN A 3 -6.05 24.96 0.01
N ASP A 4 -5.46 25.80 -0.83
CA ASP A 4 -4.02 25.87 -1.11
C ASP A 4 -3.27 26.80 -0.16
N LYS A 5 -2.09 26.34 0.28
CA LYS A 5 -1.00 27.18 0.79
C LYS A 5 0.28 26.78 0.07
N ASN A 6 0.95 27.77 -0.53
CA ASN A 6 2.23 27.59 -1.23
C ASN A 6 3.40 27.73 -0.25
N LEU A 7 4.32 26.76 -0.26
CA LEU A 7 5.62 26.82 0.41
C LEU A 7 6.70 26.29 -0.54
N VAL A 8 7.72 27.10 -0.84
CA VAL A 8 8.83 26.73 -1.71
C VAL A 8 9.89 25.97 -0.90
N SER A 9 10.06 24.67 -1.17
CA SER A 9 11.28 23.93 -0.84
C SER A 9 11.34 22.59 -1.59
N LYS A 10 12.45 22.31 -2.29
CA LYS A 10 12.87 21.02 -2.88
C LYS A 10 11.76 20.31 -3.67
N SER A 11 11.70 20.50 -5.00
CA SER A 11 10.72 19.93 -5.94
C SER A 11 9.94 18.76 -5.31
N HIS A 12 8.77 19.08 -4.75
CA HIS A 12 7.88 18.07 -4.20
C HIS A 12 7.46 17.21 -5.37
N GLU A 13 8.14 16.07 -5.55
CA GLU A 13 7.72 15.07 -6.52
C GLU A 13 6.40 14.52 -5.99
N GLU A 14 5.32 14.89 -6.67
CA GLU A 14 4.00 14.33 -6.38
C GLU A 14 4.01 12.88 -6.80
N VAL A 15 3.85 11.99 -5.82
CA VAL A 15 3.86 10.54 -6.04
C VAL A 15 2.44 10.01 -5.82
N SER A 16 1.97 9.21 -6.78
CA SER A 16 0.69 8.53 -6.70
C SER A 16 0.92 7.02 -6.84
N PHE A 17 0.33 6.25 -5.93
CA PHE A 17 0.41 4.80 -5.91
C PHE A 17 -0.80 4.24 -5.16
N TRP A 18 -1.15 3.00 -5.49
CA TRP A 18 -2.15 2.23 -4.75
C TRP A 18 -1.48 1.40 -3.65
N PHE A 19 -2.18 1.21 -2.54
CA PHE A 19 -1.75 0.33 -1.46
C PHE A 19 -2.92 -0.55 -1.01
N ALA A 20 -2.60 -1.75 -0.51
CA ALA A 20 -3.59 -2.63 0.09
C ALA A 20 -3.75 -2.30 1.58
N THR A 21 -4.97 -2.34 2.10
CA THR A 21 -5.20 -2.07 3.53
C THR A 21 -4.69 -3.25 4.36
N GLY A 22 -3.90 -2.96 5.40
CA GLY A 22 -3.35 -3.99 6.28
C GLY A 22 -4.45 -4.79 7.00
N GLY A 23 -5.58 -4.14 7.29
CA GLY A 23 -6.73 -4.75 7.95
C GLY A 23 -7.50 -5.78 7.10
N ALA A 24 -7.43 -5.70 5.77
CA ALA A 24 -7.97 -6.75 4.90
C ALA A 24 -6.99 -7.92 4.72
N GLY A 25 -5.71 -7.68 5.00
CA GLY A 25 -4.61 -8.54 4.59
C GLY A 25 -4.21 -8.31 3.13
N PHE A 26 -3.01 -8.76 2.78
CA PHE A 26 -2.50 -8.75 1.41
C PHE A 26 -1.46 -9.85 1.22
N CYS A 27 -1.19 -10.22 -0.03
CA CYS A 27 -0.19 -11.23 -0.37
C CYS A 27 0.97 -10.61 -1.14
N ILE A 28 2.18 -11.08 -0.86
CA ILE A 28 3.41 -10.73 -1.59
C ILE A 28 4.07 -12.04 -2.01
N SER A 29 4.38 -12.16 -3.30
CA SER A 29 5.11 -13.33 -3.78
C SER A 29 6.54 -13.33 -3.25
N ARG A 30 7.15 -14.50 -3.12
CA ARG A 30 8.56 -14.62 -2.70
C ARG A 30 9.49 -13.79 -3.60
N ALA A 31 9.24 -13.77 -4.91
CA ALA A 31 10.03 -12.99 -5.86
C ALA A 31 9.94 -11.48 -5.58
N LEU A 32 8.75 -10.95 -5.29
CA LEU A 32 8.57 -9.54 -4.94
C LEU A 32 9.20 -9.22 -3.58
N ALA A 33 9.04 -10.09 -2.58
CA ALA A 33 9.68 -9.92 -1.27
C ALA A 33 11.21 -9.84 -1.38
N LEU A 34 11.83 -10.64 -2.26
CA LEU A 34 13.27 -10.56 -2.53
C LEU A 34 13.65 -9.23 -3.18
N ARG A 35 12.84 -8.70 -4.10
CA ARG A 35 13.05 -7.36 -4.68
C ARG A 35 12.87 -6.23 -3.66
N MET A 36 12.03 -6.41 -2.65
CA MET A 36 11.86 -5.46 -1.54
C MET A 36 13.03 -5.49 -0.56
N SER A 37 13.75 -6.61 -0.45
CA SER A 37 14.79 -6.81 0.57
C SER A 37 15.84 -5.69 0.64
N PRO A 38 16.39 -5.16 -0.47
CA PRO A 38 17.34 -4.05 -0.42
C PRO A 38 16.77 -2.75 0.19
N LEU A 39 15.45 -2.57 0.16
CA LEU A 39 14.72 -1.38 0.62
C LEU A 39 14.09 -1.57 2.01
N ALA A 40 13.75 -2.80 2.39
CA ALA A 40 12.95 -3.08 3.59
C ALA A 40 13.68 -3.91 4.66
N SER A 41 14.69 -4.71 4.31
CA SER A 41 15.38 -5.58 5.27
C SER A 41 16.39 -4.81 6.15
N GLY A 42 16.84 -5.43 7.25
CA GLY A 42 17.90 -4.86 8.10
C GLY A 42 17.54 -3.53 8.76
N GLY A 43 16.27 -3.35 9.15
CA GLY A 43 15.77 -2.11 9.75
C GLY A 43 15.56 -0.96 8.76
N LYS A 44 15.75 -1.18 7.45
CA LYS A 44 15.49 -0.16 6.44
C LYS A 44 14.01 0.17 6.29
N PHE A 45 13.12 -0.80 6.49
CA PHE A 45 11.68 -0.56 6.46
C PHE A 45 11.27 0.56 7.43
N ILE A 46 11.73 0.50 8.68
CA ILE A 46 11.49 1.53 9.70
C ILE A 46 11.97 2.90 9.23
N LYS A 47 13.15 2.99 8.58
CA LYS A 47 13.65 4.25 8.03
C LYS A 47 12.76 4.81 6.91
N VAL A 48 12.11 3.94 6.13
CA VAL A 48 11.13 4.37 5.12
C VAL A 48 9.86 4.86 5.81
N CYS A 49 9.34 4.12 6.79
CA CYS A 49 8.20 4.57 7.62
C CYS A 49 8.46 5.95 8.23
N ASP A 50 9.64 6.14 8.85
CA ASP A 50 10.04 7.40 9.46
C ASP A 50 10.15 8.54 8.46
N ARG A 51 10.57 8.25 7.22
CA ARG A 51 10.70 9.27 6.17
C ARG A 51 9.34 9.69 5.63
N ILE A 52 8.44 8.75 5.38
CA ILE A 52 7.15 9.04 4.73
C ILE A 52 6.05 9.41 5.74
N GLN A 53 6.20 9.02 7.01
CA GLN A 53 5.25 9.29 8.10
C GLN A 53 3.83 8.84 7.78
N LEU A 54 3.71 7.66 7.17
CA LEU A 54 2.45 6.99 6.85
C LEU A 54 2.41 5.60 7.50
N PRO A 55 1.22 4.99 7.66
CA PRO A 55 1.09 3.65 8.22
C PRO A 55 1.90 2.57 7.46
N ASP A 56 2.14 1.44 8.11
CA ASP A 56 3.00 0.36 7.57
C ASP A 56 2.47 -0.22 6.24
N ASP A 57 1.16 -0.37 6.08
CA ASP A 57 0.53 -0.86 4.86
C ASP A 57 0.70 0.13 3.68
N VAL A 58 0.61 1.42 3.97
CA VAL A 58 0.95 2.49 3.01
C VAL A 58 2.44 2.47 2.67
N THR A 59 3.31 2.21 3.63
CA THR A 59 4.77 2.07 3.40
C THR A 59 5.09 0.90 2.47
N VAL A 60 4.44 -0.25 2.69
CA VAL A 60 4.55 -1.40 1.77
C VAL A 60 4.09 -1.01 0.36
N GLY A 61 2.94 -0.32 0.25
CA GLY A 61 2.43 0.19 -1.02
C GLY A 61 3.37 1.18 -1.70
N TYR A 62 4.03 2.05 -0.94
CA TYR A 62 5.02 2.99 -1.46
C TYR A 62 6.24 2.25 -2.04
N ILE A 63 6.77 1.25 -1.31
CA ILE A 63 7.89 0.44 -1.78
C ILE A 63 7.50 -0.33 -3.05
N VAL A 64 6.37 -1.01 -3.05
CA VAL A 64 5.95 -1.88 -4.15
C VAL A 64 5.47 -1.08 -5.36
N GLY A 65 4.54 -0.16 -5.15
CA GLY A 65 3.88 0.62 -6.20
C GLY A 65 4.76 1.72 -6.77
N HIS A 66 5.40 2.50 -5.91
CA HIS A 66 6.19 3.65 -6.37
C HIS A 66 7.67 3.30 -6.61
N LEU A 67 8.36 2.67 -5.66
CA LEU A 67 9.81 2.41 -5.80
C LEU A 67 10.13 1.21 -6.71
N LEU A 68 9.30 0.16 -6.70
CA LEU A 68 9.50 -1.04 -7.52
C LEU A 68 8.64 -1.08 -8.79
N GLY A 69 7.70 -0.14 -8.94
CA GLY A 69 6.86 0.01 -10.13
C GLY A 69 5.87 -1.14 -10.34
N GLN A 70 5.43 -1.81 -9.28
CA GLN A 70 4.54 -2.96 -9.36
C GLN A 70 3.10 -2.56 -9.02
N ASN A 71 2.16 -2.93 -9.90
CA ASN A 71 0.74 -2.65 -9.68
C ASN A 71 0.13 -3.57 -8.60
N LEU A 72 -0.81 -3.01 -7.83
CA LEU A 72 -1.67 -3.75 -6.93
C LEU A 72 -2.70 -4.55 -7.73
N THR A 73 -2.75 -5.86 -7.54
CA THR A 73 -3.86 -6.70 -8.03
C THR A 73 -4.97 -6.70 -6.98
N VAL A 74 -6.15 -6.21 -7.35
CA VAL A 74 -7.31 -6.19 -6.47
C VAL A 74 -7.97 -7.57 -6.49
N ILE A 75 -8.12 -8.17 -5.31
CA ILE A 75 -8.76 -9.46 -5.12
C ILE A 75 -10.03 -9.21 -4.29
N PRO A 76 -11.24 -9.32 -4.87
CA PRO A 76 -12.49 -8.95 -4.21
C PRO A 76 -12.78 -9.67 -2.89
N GLN A 77 -12.10 -10.79 -2.63
CA GLN A 77 -12.27 -11.64 -1.45
C GLN A 77 -11.51 -11.12 -0.21
N PHE A 78 -10.64 -10.12 -0.37
CA PHE A 78 -9.97 -9.47 0.76
C PHE A 78 -10.87 -8.37 1.32
N HIS A 79 -11.34 -8.57 2.56
CA HIS A 79 -12.24 -7.65 3.22
C HIS A 79 -11.68 -7.17 4.55
N SER A 80 -11.87 -5.88 4.84
CA SER A 80 -11.55 -5.31 6.14
C SER A 80 -12.81 -4.85 6.89
N HIS A 81 -12.67 -4.53 8.17
CA HIS A 81 -13.76 -3.93 8.94
C HIS A 81 -14.17 -2.51 8.49
N PHE A 82 -13.43 -1.90 7.55
CA PHE A 82 -13.85 -0.64 6.92
C PHE A 82 -15.01 -0.84 5.93
N GLU A 83 -15.32 -2.09 5.57
CA GLU A 83 -16.49 -2.44 4.79
C GLU A 83 -17.66 -2.84 5.71
N THR A 84 -18.88 -2.59 5.24
CA THR A 84 -20.05 -3.09 5.97
C THR A 84 -20.20 -4.59 5.72
N MET A 85 -19.71 -5.39 6.67
CA MET A 85 -19.67 -6.86 6.56
C MET A 85 -21.01 -7.53 6.20
N LYS A 86 -22.14 -6.90 6.55
CA LYS A 86 -23.49 -7.39 6.21
C LYS A 86 -23.77 -7.42 4.71
N PHE A 87 -23.04 -6.64 3.92
CA PHE A 87 -23.19 -6.52 2.48
C PHE A 87 -22.15 -7.31 1.69
N ILE A 88 -21.25 -8.04 2.37
CA ILE A 88 -20.32 -8.93 1.71
C ILE A 88 -21.08 -10.19 1.32
N ASP A 89 -21.14 -10.46 0.01
CA ASP A 89 -21.73 -11.69 -0.49
C ASP A 89 -20.78 -12.86 -0.21
N MET A 90 -20.94 -13.47 0.95
CA MET A 90 -20.17 -14.66 1.35
C MET A 90 -20.54 -15.92 0.54
N LYS A 91 -21.53 -15.87 -0.35
CA LYS A 91 -22.08 -17.07 -1.00
C LYS A 91 -21.44 -17.42 -2.34
N ASN A 92 -20.61 -16.56 -2.93
CA ASN A 92 -19.92 -16.84 -4.19
C ASN A 92 -18.42 -16.50 -4.13
N PRO A 93 -17.57 -17.41 -3.62
CA PRO A 93 -16.11 -17.22 -3.64
C PRO A 93 -15.49 -17.23 -5.07
N HIS A 94 -16.26 -17.57 -6.10
CA HIS A 94 -15.80 -17.78 -7.49
C HIS A 94 -16.70 -17.15 -8.58
N SER A 95 -17.26 -15.96 -8.37
CA SER A 95 -17.87 -15.23 -9.49
C SER A 95 -16.85 -14.32 -10.16
N GLU A 96 -16.18 -14.85 -11.19
CA GLU A 96 -15.66 -14.06 -12.34
C GLU A 96 -16.74 -13.97 -13.43
#